data_AF-A0A944PF36-F1
#
_entry.id   AF-A0A944PF36-F1
#
_cell.length_a   1.000
_cell.length_b   1.000
_cell.length_c   1.000
_cell.angle_alpha   90.00
_cell.angle_beta   90.00
_cell.angle_gamma   90.00
#
_symmetry.space_group_name_H-M   'P 1'
#
loop_
_entity.id
_entity.type
_entity.pdbx_description
1 polymer ?
#
loop_
_entity_poly.entity_id
_entity_poly.type
_entity_poly.pdbx_seq_one_letter_code
_entity_poly.pdbx_strand_id
1 'polypeptide(L)'
;MPDQLIADVARVCHDANRAWQIATGDPAVSPPWDEAPEWQRESAIDGVRQAQNGATAEQLHQSWCDFKAADGWVYGPTKDEAQKTHPCLVPYSELPAEQLRKDDLFAAIVAALTTKEPHDG
;
A
#
# COMPACT_ATOMS: atom_id res chain seq x y z
N MET A 1 18.87 -9.93 -7.81
CA MET A 1 18.29 -10.84 -6.80
C MET A 1 16.79 -10.55 -6.71
N PRO A 2 15.91 -11.55 -6.58
CA PRO A 2 14.46 -11.36 -6.51
C PRO A 2 14.00 -10.31 -5.48
N ASP A 3 14.69 -10.25 -4.33
CA ASP A 3 14.37 -9.29 -3.26
C ASP A 3 14.61 -7.83 -3.64
N GLN A 4 15.61 -7.56 -4.49
CA GLN A 4 15.87 -6.19 -4.97
C GLN A 4 14.75 -5.71 -5.90
N LEU A 5 14.25 -6.59 -6.78
CA LEU A 5 13.14 -6.23 -7.67
C LEU A 5 11.87 -5.89 -6.87
N ILE A 6 11.56 -6.67 -5.82
CA ILE A 6 10.39 -6.40 -4.97
C ILE A 6 10.53 -5.04 -4.28
N ALA A 7 11.71 -4.71 -3.76
CA ALA A 7 11.97 -3.40 -3.15
C ALA A 7 11.83 -2.25 -4.16
N ASP A 8 12.32 -2.43 -5.39
CA ASP A 8 12.21 -1.43 -6.44
C ASP A 8 10.74 -1.21 -6.87
N VAL A 9 9.96 -2.29 -7.02
CA VAL A 9 8.51 -2.20 -7.31
C VAL A 9 7.76 -1.54 -6.16
N ALA A 10 8.10 -1.87 -4.91
CA ALA A 10 7.50 -1.24 -3.73
C ALA A 10 7.77 0.27 -3.68
N ARG A 11 8.99 0.70 -4.05
CA ARG A 11 9.32 2.12 -4.22
C ARG A 11 8.45 2.79 -5.27
N VAL A 12 8.27 2.17 -6.44
CA VAL A 12 7.41 2.72 -7.51
C VAL A 12 5.96 2.84 -7.04
N CYS A 13 5.42 1.81 -6.38
CA CYS A 13 4.07 1.85 -5.81
C CYS A 13 3.92 2.97 -4.77
N HIS A 14 4.91 3.14 -3.89
CA HIS A 14 4.91 4.20 -2.87
C HIS A 14 4.93 5.59 -3.49
N ASP A 15 5.83 5.83 -4.45
CA ASP A 15 5.95 7.13 -5.12
C ASP A 15 4.70 7.44 -5.96
N ALA A 16 4.09 6.43 -6.59
CA ALA A 16 2.82 6.57 -7.30
C ALA A 16 1.66 6.92 -6.34
N ASN A 17 1.58 6.26 -5.19
CA ASN A 17 0.61 6.60 -4.14
C ASN A 17 0.85 8.03 -3.61
N ARG A 18 2.09 8.42 -3.33
CA ARG A 18 2.43 9.80 -2.91
C ARG A 18 1.98 10.82 -3.96
N ALA A 19 2.21 10.55 -5.25
CA ALA A 19 1.74 11.42 -6.33
C ALA A 19 0.21 11.50 -6.37
N TRP A 20 -0.49 10.38 -6.16
CA TRP A 20 -1.95 10.34 -6.03
C TRP A 20 -2.45 11.20 -4.86
N GLN A 21 -1.85 11.06 -3.67
CA GLN A 21 -2.17 11.86 -2.48
C GLN A 21 -2.01 13.37 -2.75
N ILE A 22 -0.94 13.78 -3.42
CA ILE A 22 -0.72 15.18 -3.81
C ILE A 22 -1.81 15.64 -4.80
N ALA A 23 -2.12 14.82 -5.81
CA ALA A 23 -3.09 15.17 -6.85
C ALA A 23 -4.52 15.28 -6.32
N THR A 24 -4.88 14.50 -5.30
CA THR A 24 -6.20 14.50 -4.68
C THR A 24 -6.32 15.46 -3.50
N GLY A 25 -5.23 16.10 -3.08
CA GLY A 25 -5.21 17.04 -1.97
C GLY A 25 -5.34 16.38 -0.60
N ASP A 26 -4.83 15.15 -0.45
CA ASP A 26 -4.76 14.45 0.83
C ASP A 26 -3.96 15.31 1.84
N PRO A 27 -4.53 15.64 3.02
CA PRO A 27 -3.83 16.45 4.02
C PRO A 27 -2.63 15.72 4.66
N ALA A 28 -2.51 14.40 4.49
CA ALA A 28 -1.48 13.54 5.07
C ALA A 28 -0.65 12.82 4.00
N VAL A 29 -0.04 13.59 3.09
CA VAL A 29 0.88 13.07 2.06
C VAL A 29 2.05 12.32 2.70
N SER A 30 2.26 11.06 2.29
CA SER A 30 3.38 10.22 2.71
C SER A 30 4.72 10.83 2.29
N PRO A 31 5.81 10.80 3.08
CA PRO A 31 7.12 11.34 2.69
C PRO A 31 7.70 10.65 1.44
N PRO A 32 8.72 11.23 0.78
CA PRO A 32 9.48 10.53 -0.28
C PRO A 32 10.02 9.19 0.22
N TRP A 33 10.16 8.18 -0.66
CA TRP A 33 10.61 6.84 -0.27
C TRP A 33 11.87 6.81 0.61
N ASP A 34 12.87 7.61 0.26
CA ASP A 34 14.17 7.63 0.98
C ASP A 34 14.07 8.25 2.38
N GLU A 35 13.01 9.00 2.66
CA GLU A 35 12.69 9.62 3.96
C GLU A 35 11.56 8.87 4.69
N ALA A 36 10.93 7.89 4.03
CA ALA A 36 9.84 7.13 4.62
C ALA A 36 10.35 6.27 5.78
N PRO A 37 9.62 6.22 6.91
CA PRO A 37 9.99 5.40 8.03
C PRO A 37 10.03 3.92 7.62
N GLU A 38 10.88 3.14 8.30
CA GLU A 38 11.14 1.75 7.94
C GLU A 38 9.86 0.92 7.83
N TRP A 39 8.95 1.03 8.80
CA TRP A 39 7.67 0.32 8.79
C TRP A 39 6.81 0.63 7.55
N GLN A 40 6.91 1.84 6.99
CA GLN A 40 6.13 2.22 5.81
C GLN A 40 6.72 1.58 4.55
N ARG A 41 8.05 1.54 4.45
CA ARG A 41 8.74 0.85 3.35
C ARG A 41 8.53 -0.66 3.43
N GLU A 42 8.61 -1.24 4.63
CA GLU A 42 8.33 -2.65 4.88
C GLU A 42 6.89 -3.02 4.52
N SER A 43 5.91 -2.19 4.89
CA SER A 43 4.51 -2.39 4.53
C SER A 43 4.29 -2.38 3.00
N ALA A 44 4.96 -1.48 2.27
CA ALA A 44 4.89 -1.47 0.81
C ALA A 44 5.53 -2.72 0.19
N ILE A 45 6.70 -3.15 0.70
CA ILE A 45 7.40 -4.36 0.26
C ILE A 45 6.54 -5.61 0.49
N ASP A 46 5.93 -5.70 1.67
CA ASP A 46 5.05 -6.82 2.01
C ASP A 46 3.80 -6.84 1.12
N GLY A 47 3.19 -5.68 0.84
CA GLY A 47 2.09 -5.56 -0.11
C GLY A 47 2.45 -6.07 -1.51
N VAL A 48 3.66 -5.78 -2.01
CA VAL A 48 4.13 -6.28 -3.32
C VAL A 48 4.27 -7.79 -3.30
N ARG A 49 4.83 -8.37 -2.22
CA ARG A 49 4.96 -9.83 -2.06
C ARG A 49 3.60 -10.52 -2.06
N GLN A 50 2.65 -10.00 -1.29
CA GLN A 50 1.30 -10.54 -1.22
C GLN A 50 0.59 -10.46 -2.57
N ALA A 51 0.70 -9.33 -3.26
CA ALA A 51 0.13 -9.16 -4.60
C ALA A 51 0.76 -10.12 -5.63
N GLN A 52 2.07 -10.35 -5.61
CA GLN A 52 2.73 -11.37 -6.44
C GLN A 52 2.22 -12.78 -6.18
N ASN A 53 1.79 -13.07 -4.95
CA ASN A 53 1.21 -14.34 -4.56
C ASN A 53 -0.30 -14.44 -4.85
N GLY A 54 -0.87 -13.46 -5.55
CA GLY A 54 -2.27 -13.46 -5.99
C GLY A 54 -3.26 -12.87 -4.99
N ALA A 55 -2.79 -12.12 -3.99
CA ALA A 55 -3.69 -11.40 -3.09
C ALA A 55 -4.50 -10.34 -3.85
N THR A 56 -5.80 -10.26 -3.57
CA THR A 56 -6.68 -9.20 -4.07
C THR A 56 -6.47 -7.89 -3.30
N ALA A 57 -6.93 -6.77 -3.85
CA ALA A 57 -6.90 -5.48 -3.15
C ALA A 57 -7.58 -5.52 -1.77
N GLU A 58 -8.71 -6.22 -1.66
CA GLU A 58 -9.40 -6.44 -0.39
C GLU A 58 -8.56 -7.24 0.61
N GLN A 59 -7.85 -8.28 0.16
CA GLN A 59 -6.97 -9.08 1.03
C GLN A 59 -5.74 -8.29 1.48
N LEU A 60 -5.17 -7.48 0.59
CA LEU A 60 -4.08 -6.55 0.92
C LEU A 60 -4.53 -5.53 1.97
N HIS A 61 -5.72 -4.94 1.79
CA HIS A 61 -6.30 -4.01 2.75
C HIS A 61 -6.58 -4.65 4.10
N GLN A 62 -7.15 -5.86 4.11
CA GLN A 62 -7.39 -6.60 5.35
C GLN A 62 -6.08 -6.92 6.07
N SER A 63 -5.06 -7.37 5.34
CA SER A 63 -3.72 -7.62 5.91
C SER A 63 -3.10 -6.36 6.52
N TRP A 64 -3.23 -5.21 5.84
CA TRP A 64 -2.79 -3.92 6.38
C TRP A 64 -3.58 -3.53 7.64
N CYS A 65 -4.90 -3.75 7.66
CA CYS A 65 -5.74 -3.50 8.83
C CYS A 65 -5.33 -4.38 10.01
N ASP A 66 -5.08 -5.67 9.78
CA ASP A 66 -4.67 -6.62 10.81
C ASP A 66 -3.31 -6.25 11.40
N PHE A 67 -2.34 -5.86 10.56
CA PHE A 67 -1.04 -5.35 11.00
C PHE A 67 -1.19 -4.09 11.87
N LYS A 68 -2.02 -3.13 11.43
CA LYS A 68 -2.29 -1.90 12.19
C LYS A 68 -2.99 -2.20 13.51
N ALA A 69 -3.99 -3.07 13.52
CA ALA A 69 -4.68 -3.48 14.75
C ALA A 69 -3.74 -4.18 15.73
N ALA A 70 -2.83 -5.03 15.24
CA ALA A 70 -1.82 -5.69 16.07
C ALA A 70 -0.82 -4.69 16.69
N ASP A 71 -0.50 -3.60 15.98
CA ASP A 71 0.26 -2.47 16.51
C ASP A 71 -0.62 -1.51 17.36
N GLY A 72 -1.87 -1.87 17.66
CA GLY A 72 -2.76 -1.11 18.53
C GLY A 72 -3.43 0.10 17.87
N TRP A 73 -3.46 0.16 16.54
CA TRP A 73 -4.23 1.17 15.82
C TRP A 73 -5.72 0.83 15.83
N VAL A 74 -6.54 1.89 15.85
CA VAL A 74 -8.00 1.80 15.84
C VAL A 74 -8.59 2.76 14.81
N TYR A 75 -9.84 2.53 14.44
CA TYR A 75 -10.58 3.49 13.63
C TYR A 75 -10.62 4.88 14.30
N GLY A 76 -10.43 5.92 13.49
CA GLY A 76 -10.76 7.29 13.86
C GLY A 76 -10.92 8.16 12.61
N PRO A 77 -11.63 9.29 12.70
CA PRO A 77 -12.01 10.10 11.54
C PRO A 77 -10.82 10.72 10.80
N THR A 78 -9.66 10.80 11.45
CA THR A 78 -8.41 11.32 10.91
C THR A 78 -7.25 10.43 11.30
N LYS A 79 -6.18 10.45 10.50
CA LYS A 79 -4.92 9.80 10.86
C LYS A 79 -4.26 10.58 12.00
N ASP A 80 -4.01 9.91 13.12
CA ASP A 80 -3.26 10.46 14.26
C ASP A 80 -2.26 9.39 14.73
N GLU A 81 -0.97 9.68 14.63
CA GLU A 81 0.08 8.71 14.98
C GLU A 81 0.27 8.57 16.50
N ALA A 82 -0.02 9.63 17.28
CA ALA A 82 0.10 9.61 18.73
C ALA A 82 -1.06 8.85 19.37
N GLN A 83 -2.28 9.02 18.83
CA GLN A 83 -3.47 8.28 19.27
C GLN A 83 -3.64 6.94 18.54
N LYS A 84 -2.79 6.63 17.56
CA LYS A 84 -2.87 5.47 16.67
C LYS A 84 -4.27 5.30 16.04
N THR A 85 -4.80 6.38 15.46
CA THR A 85 -6.09 6.33 14.73
C THR A 85 -5.89 6.41 13.23
N HIS A 86 -6.73 5.72 12.45
CA HIS A 86 -6.73 5.86 10.99
C HIS A 86 -8.14 5.71 10.38
N PRO A 87 -8.54 6.56 9.40
CA PRO A 87 -9.89 6.52 8.82
C PRO A 87 -10.16 5.31 7.95
N CYS A 88 -9.09 4.72 7.39
CA CYS A 88 -9.19 3.52 6.55
C CYS A 88 -9.30 2.20 7.34
N LEU A 89 -9.33 2.21 8.68
CA LEU A 89 -9.55 0.99 9.47
C LEU A 89 -11.05 0.64 9.51
N VAL A 90 -11.59 0.37 8.33
CA VAL A 90 -12.98 0.01 8.01
C VAL A 90 -12.98 -1.13 6.99
N PRO A 91 -14.10 -1.84 6.80
CA PRO A 91 -14.22 -2.84 5.73
C PRO A 91 -13.85 -2.26 4.37
N TYR A 92 -13.24 -3.09 3.49
CA TYR A 92 -12.78 -2.64 2.16
C TYR A 92 -13.91 -2.00 1.34
N SER A 93 -15.13 -2.54 1.44
CA SER A 93 -16.34 -2.02 0.78
C SER A 93 -16.78 -0.63 1.25
N GLU A 94 -16.29 -0.18 2.41
CA GLU A 94 -16.60 1.12 3.01
C GLU A 94 -15.48 2.15 2.78
N LEU A 95 -14.41 1.76 2.07
CA LEU A 95 -13.35 2.69 1.73
C LEU A 95 -13.86 3.81 0.81
N PRO A 96 -13.38 5.04 1.01
CA PRO A 96 -13.60 6.12 0.06
C PRO A 96 -13.10 5.75 -1.35
N ALA A 97 -13.77 6.27 -2.37
CA ALA A 97 -13.48 5.94 -3.77
C ALA A 97 -12.02 6.27 -4.17
N GLU A 98 -11.43 7.29 -3.57
CA GLU A 98 -10.02 7.65 -3.76
C GLU A 98 -9.04 6.64 -3.17
N GLN A 99 -9.41 5.94 -2.10
CA GLN A 99 -8.59 4.89 -1.51
C GLN A 99 -8.69 3.60 -2.33
N LEU A 100 -9.88 3.25 -2.82
CA LEU A 100 -10.07 2.13 -3.74
C LEU A 100 -9.24 2.31 -5.03
N ARG A 101 -9.23 3.52 -5.61
CA ARG A 101 -8.42 3.83 -6.81
C ARG A 101 -6.92 3.71 -6.59
N LYS A 102 -6.45 4.03 -5.38
CA LYS A 102 -5.04 3.83 -5.00
C LYS A 102 -4.70 2.34 -5.02
N ASP A 103 -5.59 1.48 -4.55
CA ASP A 103 -5.35 0.04 -4.53
C ASP A 103 -5.36 -0.56 -5.96
N ASP A 104 -6.23 -0.06 -6.84
CA ASP A 104 -6.20 -0.38 -8.28
C ASP A 104 -4.86 0.01 -8.92
N LEU A 105 -4.37 1.22 -8.62
CA LEU A 105 -3.08 1.71 -9.10
C LEU A 105 -1.92 0.83 -8.61
N PHE A 106 -1.94 0.46 -7.32
CA PHE A 106 -0.96 -0.44 -6.73
C PHE A 106 -0.93 -1.79 -7.46
N ALA A 107 -2.10 -2.42 -7.63
CA ALA A 107 -2.22 -3.71 -8.30
C ALA A 107 -1.74 -3.65 -9.76
N ALA A 108 -2.08 -2.59 -10.49
CA ALA A 108 -1.66 -2.41 -11.88
C ALA A 108 -0.13 -2.27 -12.01
N ILE A 109 0.52 -1.53 -11.11
CA ILE A 109 1.98 -1.37 -11.09
C ILE A 109 2.66 -2.70 -10.79
N VAL A 110 2.20 -3.41 -9.76
CA VAL A 110 2.77 -4.72 -9.39
C VAL A 110 2.63 -5.68 -10.56
N ALA A 111 1.44 -5.79 -11.17
CA ALA A 111 1.24 -6.65 -12.33
C ALA A 111 2.22 -6.31 -13.46
N ALA A 112 2.30 -5.03 -13.85
CA ALA A 112 3.14 -4.59 -14.97
C ALA A 112 4.65 -4.84 -14.76
N LEU A 113 5.13 -4.74 -13.52
CA LEU A 113 6.56 -4.83 -13.21
C LEU A 113 7.01 -6.20 -12.70
N THR A 114 6.07 -7.13 -12.46
CA THR A 114 6.38 -8.44 -11.87
C THR A 114 5.89 -9.63 -12.69
N THR A 115 5.05 -9.42 -13.72
CA THR A 115 4.71 -10.49 -14.67
C THR A 115 5.97 -11.03 -15.32
N LYS A 116 6.29 -12.29 -15.05
CA LYS A 116 7.24 -13.04 -15.85
C LYS A 116 6.63 -13.17 -17.25
N GLU A 117 7.40 -12.89 -18.29
CA GLU A 117 7.02 -13.33 -19.64
C GLU A 117 6.69 -14.82 -19.59
N PRO A 118 5.65 -15.29 -20.30
CA PRO A 118 5.49 -16.72 -20.49
C PRO A 118 6.78 -17.24 -21.13
N HIS A 119 7.52 -18.07 -20.39
CA HIS A 119 8.59 -18.86 -20.98
C HIS A 119 7.93 -19.82 -21.96
N ASP A 120 7.82 -19.42 -23.22
CA ASP A 120 7.60 -20.32 -24.33
C ASP A 120 8.87 -21.18 -24.47
N GLY A 121 8.76 -22.44 -24.04
CA GLY A 121 9.79 -23.48 -24.17
C GLY A 121 9.14 -24.83 -24.40
#